data_AF-R5IKL0-F1
#
_entry.id   AF-R5IKL0-F1
#
_cell.length_a   1.000
_cell.length_b   1.000
_cell.length_c   1.000
_cell.angle_alpha   90.00
_cell.angle_beta   90.00
_cell.angle_gamma   90.00
#
_symmetry.space_group_name_H-M   'P 1'
#
loop_
_entity.id
_entity.type
_entity.pdbx_description
1 polymer ?
#
loop_
_entity_poly.entity_id
_entity_poly.type
_entity_poly.pdbx_seq_one_letter_code
_entity_poly.pdbx_strand_id
1 'polypeptide(L)'
;MRDRLRKRSYDLEVSRLRGQEASEKNLRMEREAQLQRLREKSLEHQRRSLEELNRSLESERDALEAMLHESSLSQKARKAIEDRLSAVAHLIAETAMTGNVSGNIQKRVANLVSDKNEFVLDTMMSYAVVHPKFVKYLKEHGLTDWEAGYCCFYAMGLRGTDVGNMLNNGGHSHHNLASVIRAKLGLKERDGHLGLYLVKKLREVETDAGEEKS
;
A
#
# COMPACT_ATOMS: atom_id res chain seq x y z
N MET A 1 69.35 -70.39 -3.50
CA MET A 1 68.66 -70.14 -2.21
C MET A 1 68.33 -68.66 -2.00
N ARG A 2 69.27 -67.73 -2.26
CA ARG A 2 69.06 -66.27 -2.12
C ARG A 2 67.93 -65.70 -3.00
N ASP A 3 67.77 -66.16 -4.24
CA ASP A 3 66.70 -65.65 -5.14
C ASP A 3 65.29 -66.01 -4.68
N ARG A 4 65.10 -67.18 -4.07
CA ARG A 4 63.79 -67.58 -3.52
C ARG A 4 63.41 -66.73 -2.31
N LEU A 5 64.38 -66.35 -1.50
CA LEU A 5 64.18 -65.46 -0.35
C LEU A 5 63.88 -64.02 -0.79
N ARG A 6 64.57 -63.52 -1.83
CA ARG A 6 64.26 -62.21 -2.45
C ARG A 6 62.87 -62.17 -3.07
N LYS A 7 62.48 -63.20 -3.81
CA LYS A 7 61.14 -63.29 -4.41
C LYS A 7 60.04 -63.32 -3.34
N ARG A 8 60.21 -64.12 -2.28
CA ARG A 8 59.26 -64.19 -1.17
C ARG A 8 59.15 -62.86 -0.40
N SER A 9 60.27 -62.16 -0.19
CA SER A 9 60.27 -60.83 0.43
C SER A 9 59.57 -59.79 -0.45
N TYR A 10 59.75 -59.85 -1.77
CA TYR A 10 59.07 -58.97 -2.72
C TYR A 10 57.56 -59.25 -2.77
N ASP A 11 57.15 -60.52 -2.83
CA ASP A 11 55.74 -60.91 -2.83
C ASP A 11 55.03 -60.48 -1.54
N LEU A 12 55.69 -60.60 -0.39
CA LEU A 12 55.19 -60.11 0.91
C LEU A 12 54.99 -58.59 0.91
N GLU A 13 55.93 -57.83 0.36
CA GLU A 13 55.84 -56.37 0.27
C GLU A 13 54.72 -55.92 -0.68
N VAL A 14 54.56 -56.60 -1.82
CA VAL A 14 53.46 -56.34 -2.76
C VAL A 14 52.11 -56.66 -2.12
N SER A 15 51.99 -57.75 -1.36
CA SER A 15 50.77 -58.05 -0.60
C SER A 15 50.48 -57.01 0.48
N ARG A 16 51.50 -56.48 1.16
CA ARG A 16 51.37 -55.42 2.16
C ARG A 16 50.89 -54.11 1.52
N LEU A 17 51.51 -53.69 0.42
CA LEU A 17 51.13 -52.47 -0.32
C LEU A 17 49.69 -52.56 -0.86
N ARG A 18 49.29 -53.70 -1.43
CA ARG A 18 47.90 -53.94 -1.87
C ARG A 18 46.91 -53.91 -0.72
N GLY A 19 47.29 -54.41 0.45
CA GLY A 19 46.48 -54.33 1.67
C GLY A 19 46.31 -52.89 2.16
N GLN A 20 47.37 -52.07 2.09
CA GLN A 20 47.32 -50.64 2.42
C GLN A 20 46.45 -49.86 1.43
N GLU A 21 46.61 -50.07 0.12
CA GLU A 21 45.79 -49.43 -0.92
C GLU A 21 44.29 -49.77 -0.77
N ALA A 22 43.98 -51.04 -0.48
CA ALA A 22 42.60 -51.48 -0.22
C ALA A 22 42.02 -50.84 1.04
N SER A 23 42.82 -50.72 2.11
CA SER A 23 42.41 -50.05 3.35
C SER A 23 42.16 -48.55 3.13
N GLU A 24 43.04 -47.86 2.41
CA GLU A 24 42.85 -46.45 2.06
C GLU A 24 41.62 -46.22 1.19
N LYS A 25 41.39 -47.10 0.20
CA LYS A 25 40.20 -47.04 -0.65
C LYS A 25 38.91 -47.21 0.14
N ASN A 26 38.88 -48.16 1.08
CA ASN A 26 37.73 -48.35 1.97
C ASN A 26 37.49 -47.11 2.85
N LEU A 27 38.55 -46.53 3.41
CA LEU A 27 38.46 -45.32 4.23
C LEU A 27 37.93 -44.11 3.43
N ARG A 28 38.30 -43.98 2.16
CA ARG A 28 37.77 -42.94 1.26
C ARG A 28 36.29 -43.14 0.98
N MET A 29 35.87 -44.37 0.66
CA MET A 29 34.46 -44.70 0.44
C MET A 29 33.60 -44.42 1.69
N GLU A 30 34.10 -44.74 2.89
CA GLU A 30 33.39 -44.43 4.15
C GLU A 30 33.23 -42.93 4.37
N ARG A 31 34.27 -42.14 4.12
CA ARG A 31 34.20 -40.67 4.21
C ARG A 31 33.22 -40.07 3.20
N GLU A 32 33.23 -40.56 1.97
CA GLU A 32 32.29 -40.13 0.92
C GLU A 32 30.84 -40.46 1.31
N ALA A 33 30.58 -41.68 1.80
CA ALA A 33 29.28 -42.07 2.29
C ALA A 33 28.83 -41.22 3.49
N GLN A 34 29.75 -40.86 4.38
CA GLN A 34 29.46 -39.98 5.52
C GLN A 34 29.12 -38.55 5.07
N LEU A 35 29.88 -37.99 4.12
CA LEU A 35 29.61 -36.68 3.53
C LEU A 35 28.25 -36.65 2.82
N GLN A 36 27.91 -37.72 2.11
CA GLN A 36 26.63 -37.82 1.42
C GLN A 36 25.45 -37.86 2.41
N ARG A 37 25.56 -38.64 3.49
CA ARG A 37 24.55 -38.65 4.57
C ARG A 37 24.37 -37.28 5.23
N LEU A 38 25.45 -36.53 5.42
CA LEU A 38 25.37 -35.18 5.98
C LEU A 38 24.65 -34.21 5.02
N ARG A 39 24.93 -34.29 3.72
CA ARG A 39 24.25 -33.49 2.70
C ARG A 39 22.76 -33.82 2.63
N GLU A 40 22.39 -35.10 2.66
CA GLU A 40 20.99 -35.53 2.65
C GLU A 40 20.24 -34.99 3.87
N LYS A 41 20.82 -35.08 5.07
CA LYS A 41 20.23 -34.49 6.29
C LYS A 41 20.07 -32.97 6.17
N SER A 42 21.06 -32.27 5.62
CA SER A 42 20.99 -30.82 5.42
C SER A 42 19.88 -30.44 4.44
N LEU A 43 19.76 -31.17 3.33
CA LEU A 43 18.72 -30.95 2.31
C LEU A 43 17.33 -31.24 2.88
N GLU A 44 17.18 -32.31 3.66
CA GLU A 44 15.91 -32.64 4.30
C GLU A 44 15.49 -31.55 5.30
N HIS A 45 16.44 -31.02 6.08
CA HIS A 45 16.17 -29.91 7.00
C HIS A 45 15.76 -28.63 6.25
N GLN A 46 16.47 -28.27 5.18
CA GLN A 46 16.12 -27.12 4.34
C GLN A 46 14.73 -27.28 3.72
N ARG A 47 14.41 -28.49 3.22
CA ARG A 47 13.11 -28.78 2.63
C ARG A 47 11.98 -28.64 3.64
N ARG A 48 12.15 -29.17 4.86
CA ARG A 48 11.15 -29.00 5.94
C ARG A 48 10.94 -27.53 6.30
N SER A 49 12.01 -26.76 6.39
CA SER A 49 11.92 -25.32 6.69
C SER A 49 11.17 -24.56 5.58
N LEU A 50 11.41 -24.88 4.31
CA LEU A 50 10.67 -24.30 3.19
C LEU A 50 9.19 -24.70 3.20
N GLU A 51 8.87 -25.95 3.52
CA GLU A 51 7.49 -26.43 3.63
C GLU A 51 6.73 -25.76 4.79
N GLU A 52 7.40 -25.44 5.90
CA GLU A 52 6.83 -24.65 6.99
C GLU A 52 6.59 -23.20 6.58
N LEU A 53 7.57 -22.57 5.91
CA LEU A 53 7.43 -21.19 5.43
C LEU A 53 6.30 -21.07 4.39
N ASN A 54 6.22 -21.99 3.44
CA ASN A 54 5.15 -22.00 2.44
C ASN A 54 3.78 -22.11 3.09
N ARG A 55 3.62 -22.99 4.10
CA ARG A 55 2.35 -23.10 4.84
C ARG A 55 2.00 -21.79 5.57
N SER A 56 2.98 -21.11 6.14
CA SER A 56 2.77 -19.80 6.77
C SER A 56 2.32 -18.76 5.74
N LEU A 57 2.97 -18.71 4.58
CA LEU A 57 2.63 -17.77 3.51
C LEU A 57 1.26 -18.04 2.90
N GLU A 58 0.89 -19.31 2.72
CA GLU A 58 -0.45 -19.70 2.26
C GLU A 58 -1.52 -19.27 3.27
N SER A 59 -1.28 -19.49 4.57
CA SER A 59 -2.20 -19.02 5.62
C SER A 59 -2.32 -17.49 5.66
N GLU A 60 -1.24 -16.76 5.45
CA GLU A 60 -1.25 -15.29 5.41
C GLU A 60 -1.97 -14.79 4.15
N ARG A 61 -1.72 -15.41 2.99
CA ARG A 61 -2.46 -15.14 1.75
C ARG A 61 -3.95 -15.35 1.97
N ASP A 62 -4.36 -16.49 2.52
CA ASP A 62 -5.77 -16.81 2.75
C ASP A 62 -6.43 -15.83 3.73
N ALA A 63 -5.70 -15.39 4.76
CA ALA A 63 -6.16 -14.36 5.68
C ALA A 63 -6.33 -13.00 4.99
N LEU A 64 -5.37 -12.59 4.15
CA LEU A 64 -5.44 -11.35 3.38
C LEU A 64 -6.55 -11.39 2.32
N GLU A 65 -6.75 -12.52 1.65
CA GLU A 65 -7.86 -12.74 0.71
C GLU A 65 -9.20 -12.68 1.42
N ALA A 66 -9.33 -13.28 2.61
CA ALA A 66 -10.53 -13.16 3.43
C ALA A 66 -10.81 -11.71 3.84
N MET A 67 -9.79 -10.96 4.28
CA MET A 67 -9.91 -9.53 4.59
C MET A 67 -10.31 -8.70 3.37
N LEU A 68 -9.75 -9.02 2.19
CA LEU A 68 -10.12 -8.38 0.93
C LEU A 68 -11.58 -8.70 0.56
N HIS A 69 -12.03 -9.93 0.74
CA HIS A 69 -13.40 -10.33 0.47
C HIS A 69 -14.41 -9.72 1.47
N GLU A 70 -14.04 -9.55 2.74
CA GLU A 70 -14.81 -8.77 3.71
C GLU A 70 -14.79 -7.26 3.39
N SER A 71 -13.71 -6.77 2.78
CA SER A 71 -13.59 -5.39 2.30
C SER A 71 -14.35 -5.10 0.99
N SER A 72 -15.07 -6.09 0.43
CA SER A 72 -15.95 -5.94 -0.74
C SER A 72 -17.19 -5.06 -0.45
N LEU A 73 -16.96 -3.79 -0.11
CA LEU A 73 -17.93 -2.82 0.40
C LEU A 73 -18.80 -3.44 1.49
N SER A 74 -18.39 -3.29 2.75
CA SER A 74 -19.21 -3.69 3.91
C SER A 74 -20.65 -3.21 3.72
N GLN A 75 -21.64 -4.00 4.14
CA GLN A 75 -23.06 -3.64 3.99
C GLN A 75 -23.37 -2.23 4.54
N LYS A 76 -22.63 -1.82 5.59
CA LYS A 76 -22.66 -0.47 6.15
C LYS A 76 -22.18 0.59 5.15
N ALA A 77 -21.06 0.35 4.46
CA ALA A 77 -20.55 1.25 3.42
C ALA A 77 -21.51 1.33 2.22
N ARG A 78 -22.07 0.20 1.77
CA ARG A 78 -23.08 0.18 0.68
C ARG A 78 -24.30 1.02 1.04
N LYS A 79 -24.84 0.82 2.24
CA LYS A 79 -25.98 1.61 2.74
C LYS A 79 -25.65 3.10 2.82
N ALA A 80 -24.47 3.46 3.31
CA ALA A 80 -24.05 4.87 3.36
C ALA A 80 -23.94 5.51 1.96
N ILE A 81 -23.46 4.77 0.97
CA ILE A 81 -23.43 5.21 -0.44
C ILE A 81 -24.84 5.39 -0.99
N GLU A 82 -25.74 4.42 -0.76
CA GLU A 82 -27.15 4.49 -1.17
C GLU A 82 -27.87 5.70 -0.53
N ASP A 83 -27.65 5.93 0.77
CA ASP A 83 -28.22 7.07 1.50
C ASP A 83 -27.72 8.41 0.92
N ARG A 84 -26.42 8.52 0.62
CA ARG A 84 -25.82 9.71 -0.01
C ARG A 84 -26.37 9.93 -1.43
N LEU A 85 -26.45 8.89 -2.26
CA LEU A 85 -27.01 8.94 -3.62
C LEU A 85 -28.48 9.38 -3.61
N SER A 86 -29.29 8.80 -2.72
CA SER A 86 -30.70 9.19 -2.54
C SER A 86 -30.84 10.67 -2.18
N ALA A 87 -30.04 11.15 -1.22
CA ALA A 87 -30.09 12.55 -0.80
C ALA A 87 -29.72 13.52 -1.94
N VAL A 88 -28.66 13.21 -2.71
CA VAL A 88 -28.25 14.00 -3.87
C VAL A 88 -29.33 13.99 -4.97
N ALA A 89 -29.89 12.81 -5.28
CA ALA A 89 -30.95 12.69 -6.29
C ALA A 89 -32.20 13.52 -5.92
N HIS A 90 -32.61 13.48 -4.64
CA HIS A 90 -33.74 14.29 -4.17
C HIS A 90 -33.42 15.79 -4.21
N LEU A 91 -32.20 16.19 -3.84
CA LEU A 91 -31.77 17.59 -3.91
C LEU A 91 -31.82 18.11 -5.37
N ILE A 92 -31.32 17.33 -6.33
CA ILE A 92 -31.37 17.68 -7.76
C ILE A 92 -32.83 17.78 -8.22
N ALA A 93 -33.69 16.84 -7.85
CA ALA A 93 -35.09 16.86 -8.24
C ALA A 93 -35.83 18.09 -7.69
N GLU A 94 -35.71 18.38 -6.39
CA GLU A 94 -36.38 19.54 -5.78
C GLU A 94 -35.89 20.87 -6.34
N THR A 95 -34.58 21.03 -6.51
CA THR A 95 -34.00 22.25 -7.08
C THR A 95 -34.43 22.47 -8.53
N ALA A 96 -34.49 21.40 -9.34
CA ALA A 96 -34.94 21.49 -10.73
C ALA A 96 -36.44 21.82 -10.84
N MET A 97 -37.27 21.28 -9.94
CA MET A 97 -38.73 21.48 -10.00
C MET A 97 -39.19 22.80 -9.38
N THR A 98 -38.60 23.21 -8.26
CA THR A 98 -39.11 24.31 -7.44
C THR A 98 -38.18 25.52 -7.36
N GLY A 99 -36.93 25.38 -7.83
CA GLY A 99 -35.88 26.38 -7.63
C GLY A 99 -35.41 26.50 -6.17
N ASN A 100 -35.98 25.71 -5.25
CA ASN A 100 -35.68 25.74 -3.83
C ASN A 100 -35.43 24.31 -3.30
N VAL A 101 -34.92 24.23 -2.07
CA VAL A 101 -34.72 22.95 -1.36
C VAL A 101 -35.64 22.93 -0.15
N SER A 102 -36.32 21.81 0.10
CA SER A 102 -37.18 21.65 1.26
C SER A 102 -36.38 21.57 2.57
N GLY A 103 -37.00 21.99 3.67
CA GLY A 103 -36.46 21.87 5.03
C GLY A 103 -36.02 20.45 5.40
N ASN A 104 -36.69 19.44 4.84
CA ASN A 104 -36.39 18.04 5.10
C ASN A 104 -35.11 17.59 4.38
N ILE A 105 -34.93 17.96 3.12
CA ILE A 105 -33.68 17.66 2.38
C ILE A 105 -32.51 18.44 2.97
N GLN A 106 -32.70 19.70 3.37
CA GLN A 106 -31.68 20.48 4.07
C GLN A 106 -31.21 19.80 5.37
N LYS A 107 -32.14 19.29 6.19
CA LYS A 107 -31.80 18.53 7.40
C LYS A 107 -31.09 17.22 7.09
N ARG A 108 -31.53 16.48 6.05
CA ARG A 108 -30.87 15.23 5.63
C ARG A 108 -29.43 15.49 5.19
N VAL A 109 -29.20 16.52 4.38
CA VAL A 109 -27.86 16.92 3.96
C VAL A 109 -27.03 17.37 5.16
N ALA A 110 -27.59 18.17 6.06
CA ALA A 110 -26.90 18.59 7.29
C ALA A 110 -26.48 17.39 8.16
N ASN A 111 -27.32 16.36 8.27
CA ASN A 111 -27.00 15.14 9.01
C ASN A 111 -25.87 14.34 8.33
N LEU A 112 -25.82 14.30 7.00
CA LEU A 112 -24.74 13.65 6.25
C LEU A 112 -23.37 14.32 6.48
N VAL A 113 -23.35 15.61 6.82
CA VAL A 113 -22.12 16.39 7.11
C VAL A 113 -21.97 16.73 8.60
N SER A 114 -22.71 16.02 9.47
CA SER A 114 -22.75 16.33 10.91
C SER A 114 -21.39 16.14 11.58
N ASP A 115 -20.67 15.06 11.26
CA ASP A 115 -19.25 14.93 11.57
C ASP A 115 -18.40 15.54 10.45
N LYS A 116 -17.97 16.76 10.68
CA LYS A 116 -17.19 17.53 9.70
C LYS A 116 -15.79 16.98 9.50
N ASN A 117 -15.20 16.39 10.54
CA ASN A 117 -13.85 15.83 10.44
C ASN A 117 -13.87 14.55 9.63
N GLU A 118 -14.83 13.67 9.91
CA GLU A 118 -15.06 12.47 9.11
C GLU A 118 -15.38 12.85 7.66
N PHE A 119 -16.24 13.86 7.45
CA PHE A 119 -16.58 14.32 6.09
C PHE A 119 -15.37 14.85 5.31
N VAL A 120 -14.47 15.61 5.94
CA VAL A 120 -13.22 16.09 5.30
C VAL A 120 -12.34 14.92 4.89
N LEU A 121 -12.17 13.94 5.77
CA LEU A 121 -11.32 12.77 5.52
C LEU A 121 -11.93 11.85 4.46
N ASP A 122 -13.23 11.59 4.52
CA ASP A 122 -13.98 10.85 3.50
C ASP A 122 -13.84 11.51 2.12
N THR A 123 -13.96 12.83 2.08
CA THR A 123 -13.78 13.61 0.85
C THR A 123 -12.36 13.46 0.33
N MET A 124 -11.35 13.55 1.20
CA MET A 124 -9.95 13.35 0.85
C MET A 124 -9.70 11.95 0.26
N MET A 125 -10.20 10.90 0.92
CA MET A 125 -10.06 9.52 0.45
C MET A 125 -10.74 9.33 -0.92
N SER A 126 -11.94 9.87 -1.09
CA SER A 126 -12.65 9.83 -2.38
C SER A 126 -11.85 10.56 -3.47
N TYR A 127 -11.26 11.71 -3.14
CA TYR A 127 -10.37 12.44 -4.04
C TYR A 127 -9.07 11.70 -4.33
N ALA A 128 -8.53 10.95 -3.38
CA ALA A 128 -7.32 10.14 -3.60
C ALA A 128 -7.57 9.02 -4.60
N VAL A 129 -8.81 8.54 -4.71
CA VAL A 129 -9.21 7.54 -5.72
C VAL A 129 -9.35 8.17 -7.10
N VAL A 130 -10.02 9.33 -7.19
CA VAL A 130 -10.35 9.96 -8.49
C VAL A 130 -9.22 10.85 -9.03
N HIS A 131 -8.43 11.45 -8.14
CA HIS A 131 -7.33 12.38 -8.41
C HIS A 131 -6.09 12.01 -7.58
N PRO A 132 -5.52 10.79 -7.78
CA PRO A 132 -4.46 10.25 -6.94
C PRO A 132 -3.19 11.09 -6.98
N LYS A 133 -2.83 11.68 -8.13
CA LYS A 133 -1.59 12.46 -8.27
C LYS A 133 -1.70 13.77 -7.51
N PHE A 134 -2.86 14.41 -7.56
CA PHE A 134 -3.12 15.62 -6.80
C PHE A 134 -3.04 15.38 -5.28
N VAL A 135 -3.68 14.34 -4.76
CA VAL A 135 -3.60 14.05 -3.32
C VAL A 135 -2.17 13.68 -2.92
N LYS A 136 -1.47 12.89 -3.73
CA LYS A 136 -0.04 12.58 -3.52
C LYS A 136 0.81 13.85 -3.48
N TYR A 137 0.62 14.78 -4.41
CA TYR A 137 1.32 16.07 -4.44
C TYR A 137 1.14 16.83 -3.12
N LEU A 138 -0.09 16.90 -2.59
CA LEU A 138 -0.36 17.57 -1.32
C LEU A 138 0.38 16.89 -0.15
N LYS A 139 0.38 15.55 -0.12
CA LYS A 139 1.07 14.74 0.90
C LYS A 139 2.58 14.95 0.90
N GLU A 140 3.19 14.97 -0.28
CA GLU A 140 4.62 15.17 -0.45
C GLU A 140 5.07 16.57 0.02
N HIS A 141 4.18 17.55 0.02
CA HIS A 141 4.42 18.89 0.58
C HIS A 141 4.12 18.98 2.09
N GLY A 142 3.94 17.85 2.77
CA GLY A 142 3.79 17.80 4.23
C GLY A 142 2.41 18.19 4.74
N LEU A 143 1.37 18.12 3.90
CA LEU A 143 -0.01 18.34 4.33
C LEU A 143 -0.55 17.10 5.04
N THR A 144 -1.21 17.32 6.19
CA THR A 144 -1.94 16.27 6.92
C THR A 144 -3.15 15.77 6.13
N ASP A 145 -3.73 14.63 6.51
CA ASP A 145 -4.91 14.07 5.82
C ASP A 145 -6.08 15.04 5.81
N TRP A 146 -6.25 15.73 6.93
CA TRP A 146 -7.27 16.74 7.07
C TRP A 146 -6.97 18.00 6.23
N GLU A 147 -5.73 18.49 6.20
CA GLU A 147 -5.33 19.61 5.34
C GLU A 147 -5.46 19.28 3.84
N ALA A 148 -5.14 18.04 3.45
CA ALA A 148 -5.33 17.58 2.09
C ALA A 148 -6.82 17.53 1.72
N GLY A 149 -7.69 17.05 2.61
CA GLY A 149 -9.15 17.11 2.43
C GLY A 149 -9.68 18.52 2.32
N TYR A 150 -9.17 19.43 3.15
CA TYR A 150 -9.46 20.88 3.03
C TYR A 150 -9.11 21.42 1.65
N CYS A 151 -7.94 21.06 1.10
CA CYS A 151 -7.53 21.45 -0.24
C CYS A 151 -8.42 20.84 -1.35
N CYS A 152 -8.93 19.62 -1.15
CA CYS A 152 -9.84 18.97 -2.10
C CYS A 152 -11.14 19.77 -2.27
N PHE A 153 -11.65 20.42 -1.22
CA PHE A 153 -12.82 21.31 -1.32
C PHE A 153 -12.56 22.52 -2.24
N TYR A 154 -11.37 23.13 -2.14
CA TYR A 154 -11.00 24.19 -3.08
C TYR A 154 -10.82 23.68 -4.50
N ALA A 155 -10.24 22.49 -4.67
CA ALA A 155 -10.05 21.87 -5.97
C ALA A 155 -11.40 21.54 -6.65
N MET A 156 -12.44 21.21 -5.87
CA MET A 156 -13.83 21.11 -6.32
C MET A 156 -14.45 22.46 -6.71
N GLY A 157 -13.78 23.58 -6.46
CA GLY A 157 -14.26 24.93 -6.78
C GLY A 157 -15.08 25.59 -5.68
N LEU A 158 -15.12 25.04 -4.46
CA LEU A 158 -15.77 25.71 -3.34
C LEU A 158 -14.97 26.97 -2.94
N ARG A 159 -15.69 28.05 -2.63
CA ARG A 159 -15.06 29.30 -2.17
C ARG A 159 -14.61 29.12 -0.73
N GLY A 160 -13.54 29.82 -0.35
CA GLY A 160 -13.00 29.76 1.01
C GLY A 160 -14.00 30.17 2.08
N THR A 161 -14.94 31.06 1.77
CA THR A 161 -16.07 31.42 2.65
C THR A 161 -17.04 30.27 2.87
N ASP A 162 -17.28 29.45 1.84
CA ASP A 162 -18.25 28.35 1.88
C ASP A 162 -17.66 27.16 2.65
N VAL A 163 -16.41 26.78 2.34
CA VAL A 163 -15.62 25.83 3.15
C VAL A 163 -15.47 26.35 4.58
N GLY A 164 -15.30 27.67 4.68
CA GLY A 164 -15.41 28.53 5.85
C GLY A 164 -16.53 28.13 6.82
N ASN A 165 -17.73 28.42 6.34
CA ASN A 165 -18.98 28.24 7.05
C ASN A 165 -19.27 26.76 7.32
N MET A 166 -18.97 25.90 6.34
CA MET A 166 -19.16 24.45 6.46
C MET A 166 -18.35 23.87 7.62
N LEU A 167 -17.05 24.18 7.72
CA LEU A 167 -16.17 23.52 8.68
C LEU A 167 -16.16 24.19 10.06
N ASN A 168 -16.20 25.53 10.15
CA ASN A 168 -15.96 26.26 11.40
C ASN A 168 -17.15 27.06 11.93
N ASN A 169 -18.39 26.77 11.51
CA ASN A 169 -19.58 27.53 11.94
C ASN A 169 -19.41 29.06 11.79
N GLY A 170 -18.64 29.51 10.79
CA GLY A 170 -18.39 30.94 10.53
C GLY A 170 -17.26 31.60 11.35
N GLY A 171 -16.43 30.86 12.08
CA GLY A 171 -15.29 31.41 12.82
C GLY A 171 -14.05 31.76 11.98
N HIS A 172 -13.24 32.74 12.44
CA HIS A 172 -12.02 33.29 11.80
C HIS A 172 -10.84 32.31 11.61
N SER A 173 -10.98 31.04 11.98
CA SER A 173 -9.91 30.01 11.95
C SER A 173 -9.38 29.69 10.54
N HIS A 174 -10.16 29.95 9.49
CA HIS A 174 -9.79 29.63 8.09
C HIS A 174 -8.61 30.42 7.54
N HIS A 175 -8.44 31.68 7.93
CA HIS A 175 -7.33 32.50 7.43
C HIS A 175 -5.97 31.98 7.91
N ASN A 176 -5.92 31.45 9.14
CA ASN A 176 -4.70 30.86 9.69
C ASN A 176 -4.36 29.55 8.97
N LEU A 177 -5.36 28.69 8.73
CA LEU A 177 -5.17 27.41 8.06
C LEU A 177 -4.73 27.57 6.60
N ALA A 178 -5.41 28.43 5.82
CA ALA A 178 -5.03 28.67 4.43
C ALA A 178 -3.62 29.25 4.32
N SER A 179 -3.21 30.10 5.27
CA SER A 179 -1.84 30.62 5.34
C SER A 179 -0.80 29.53 5.64
N VAL A 180 -1.09 28.66 6.62
CA VAL A 180 -0.23 27.49 6.94
C VAL A 180 -0.07 26.58 5.74
N ILE A 181 -1.17 26.27 5.04
CA ILE A 181 -1.14 25.43 3.84
C ILE A 181 -0.31 26.09 2.72
N ARG A 182 -0.49 27.40 2.51
CA ARG A 182 0.32 28.15 1.53
C ARG A 182 1.81 28.05 1.84
N ALA A 183 2.19 28.20 3.11
CA ALA A 183 3.58 28.07 3.52
C ALA A 183 4.14 26.67 3.24
N LYS A 184 3.38 25.61 3.56
CA LYS A 184 3.76 24.21 3.27
C LYS A 184 3.91 23.94 1.76
N LEU A 185 3.04 24.53 0.95
CA LEU A 185 3.09 24.45 -0.51
C LEU A 185 4.15 25.37 -1.14
N GLY A 186 4.92 26.12 -0.33
CA GLY A 186 5.96 27.03 -0.82
C GLY A 186 5.43 28.26 -1.56
N LEU A 187 4.16 28.64 -1.35
CA LEU A 187 3.50 29.73 -2.06
C LEU A 187 3.89 31.09 -1.47
N LYS A 188 4.27 32.00 -2.36
CA LYS A 188 4.56 33.41 -2.08
C LYS A 188 3.31 34.27 -2.33
N GLU A 189 3.34 35.52 -1.88
CA GLU A 189 2.21 36.47 -2.04
C GLU A 189 1.77 36.63 -3.51
N ARG A 190 2.74 36.63 -4.43
CA ARG A 190 2.52 36.74 -5.88
C ARG A 190 1.79 35.54 -6.52
N ASP A 191 1.70 34.41 -5.82
CA ASP A 191 1.13 33.18 -6.37
C ASP A 191 -0.42 33.15 -6.29
N GLY A 192 -1.05 34.27 -5.94
CA GLY A 192 -2.50 34.46 -5.94
C GLY A 192 -3.21 33.75 -4.80
N HIS A 193 -4.53 33.58 -4.89
CA HIS A 193 -5.33 32.91 -3.87
C HIS A 193 -5.13 31.39 -3.88
N LEU A 194 -5.08 30.77 -2.70
CA LEU A 194 -4.87 29.32 -2.52
C LEU A 194 -5.84 28.49 -3.38
N GLY A 195 -7.12 28.86 -3.45
CA GLY A 195 -8.10 28.13 -4.24
C GLY A 195 -7.79 28.07 -5.74
N LEU A 196 -7.43 29.21 -6.34
CA LEU A 196 -7.05 29.29 -7.75
C LEU A 196 -5.80 28.45 -8.03
N TYR A 197 -4.83 28.53 -7.13
CA TYR A 197 -3.62 27.71 -7.21
C TYR A 197 -3.96 26.21 -7.20
N LEU A 198 -4.80 25.74 -6.27
CA LEU A 198 -5.15 24.32 -6.14
C LEU A 198 -5.93 23.80 -7.35
N VAL A 199 -6.88 24.58 -7.87
CA VAL A 199 -7.62 24.21 -9.10
C VAL A 199 -6.68 24.10 -10.29
N LYS A 200 -5.74 25.05 -10.44
CA LYS A 200 -4.74 25.00 -11.52
C LYS A 200 -3.82 23.79 -11.35
N LYS A 201 -3.33 23.56 -10.12
CA LYS A 201 -2.42 22.47 -9.78
C LYS A 201 -3.06 21.11 -10.01
N LEU A 202 -4.34 20.93 -9.64
CA LEU A 202 -5.12 19.72 -9.93
C LEU A 202 -5.10 19.42 -11.42
N ARG A 203 -5.36 20.43 -12.28
CA ARG A 203 -5.34 20.23 -13.72
C ARG A 203 -3.94 19.83 -14.19
N GLU A 204 -2.92 20.62 -13.86
CA GLU A 204 -1.52 20.37 -14.24
C GLU A 204 -1.10 18.91 -13.95
N VAL A 205 -1.23 18.46 -12.70
CA VAL A 205 -0.72 17.14 -12.29
C VAL A 205 -1.52 15.97 -12.84
N GLU A 206 -2.81 16.16 -13.14
CA GLU A 206 -3.65 15.10 -13.70
C GLU A 206 -3.64 15.08 -15.24
N THR A 207 -3.46 16.22 -15.92
CA THR A 207 -3.44 16.29 -17.40
C THR A 207 -2.11 15.91 -18.04
N ASP A 208 -1.00 15.92 -17.30
CA ASP A 208 0.33 15.49 -17.79
C ASP A 208 0.39 13.99 -18.21
N ALA A 209 -0.75 13.27 -18.22
CA ALA A 209 -0.89 11.90 -18.72
C ALA A 209 -1.43 11.79 -20.17
N GLY A 210 -1.69 12.90 -20.87
CA GLY A 210 -2.13 12.88 -22.27
C GLY A 210 -1.00 12.73 -23.31
N GLU A 211 0.25 12.96 -22.92
CA GLU A 211 1.41 13.01 -23.83
C GLU A 211 2.55 12.08 -23.39
N GLU A 212 2.26 10.83 -23.07
CA GLU A 212 3.28 9.78 -23.05
C GLU A 212 2.85 8.57 -23.89
N LYS A 213 3.16 8.69 -25.20
CA LYS A 213 3.51 7.66 -26.19
C LYS A 213 2.38 6.65 -26.55
N SER A 214 1.81 6.72 -27.76
CA SER A 214 2.40 6.35 -29.08
C SER A 214 2.84 4.90 -29.17
#